data_AF-A0A0C1FIS4-F1
#
_entry.id   AF-A0A0C1FIS4-F1
#
_cell.length_a   1.000
_cell.length_b   1.000
_cell.length_c   1.000
_cell.angle_alpha   90.00
_cell.angle_beta   90.00
_cell.angle_gamma   90.00
#
_symmetry.space_group_name_H-M   'P 1'
#
loop_
_entity.id
_entity.type
_entity.pdbx_description
1 polymer ?
#
loop_
_entity_poly.entity_id
_entity_poly.type
_entity_poly.pdbx_seq_one_letter_code
_entity_poly.pdbx_strand_id
1 'polypeptide(L)' 'MAISTILASIPGIIEILVILVGIAILLAVANYGKNTSLGYFGSLLLAIFTTPLIAFFIILIFFKKDR' A
#
# COMPACT_ATOMS: atom_id res chain seq x y z
N MET A 1 31.24 7.91 13.10
CA MET A 1 30.28 7.15 13.93
C MET A 1 28.84 7.66 13.77
N ALA A 2 28.58 8.98 13.77
CA ALA A 2 27.22 9.51 13.59
C ALA A 2 26.61 9.35 12.18
N ILE A 3 27.43 9.38 11.12
CA ILE A 3 26.94 9.25 9.73
C ILE A 3 26.46 7.83 9.43
N SER A 4 27.19 6.80 9.89
CA SER A 4 26.83 5.40 9.69
C SER A 4 25.53 5.01 10.40
N THR A 5 25.22 5.61 11.55
CA THR A 5 23.97 5.37 12.28
C THR A 5 22.77 6.03 11.60
N ILE A 6 22.95 7.18 10.96
CA ILE A 6 21.89 7.84 10.17
C ILE A 6 21.59 7.03 8.91
N LEU A 7 22.62 6.55 8.20
CA LEU A 7 22.43 5.72 7.00
C LEU A 7 21.70 4.40 7.32
N ALA A 8 21.92 3.84 8.51
CA ALA A 8 21.24 2.61 8.96
C ALA A 8 19.74 2.83 9.30
N SER A 9 19.31 4.05 9.64
CA SER A 9 17.91 4.35 9.98
C SER A 9 17.05 4.75 8.79
N ILE A 10 17.66 5.08 7.64
CA ILE A 10 16.94 5.47 6.41
C ILE A 10 15.93 4.40 5.95
N PRO A 11 16.27 3.09 5.88
CA PRO A 11 15.30 2.07 5.47
C PRO A 11 14.06 2.05 6.37
N GLY A 12 14.25 2.13 7.68
CA GLY A 12 13.15 2.15 8.64
C GLY A 12 12.26 3.38 8.50
N ILE A 13 12.82 4.55 8.20
CA ILE A 13 12.04 5.77 7.95
C ILE A 13 11.21 5.62 6.67
N ILE A 14 11.78 5.05 5.61
CA ILE A 14 11.08 4.82 4.35
C ILE A 14 9.91 3.85 4.55
N GLU A 15 10.13 2.75 5.27
CA GLU A 15 9.07 1.76 5.58
C GLU A 15 7.90 2.41 6.32
N ILE A 16 8.19 3.24 7.33
CA ILE A 16 7.16 3.98 8.07
C ILE A 16 6.37 4.91 7.14
N LEU A 17 7.05 5.66 6.27
CA LEU A 17 6.39 6.55 5.31
C LEU A 17 5.50 5.78 4.33
N VAL A 18 5.96 4.64 3.81
CA VAL A 18 5.17 3.80 2.91
C VAL A 18 3.92 3.27 3.59
N ILE A 19 4.03 2.83 4.85
CA ILE A 19 2.88 2.38 5.64
C ILE A 19 1.87 3.51 5.85
N LEU A 20 2.33 4.70 6.23
CA LEU A 20 1.46 5.87 6.43
C LEU A 20 0.71 6.25 5.16
N VAL A 21 1.40 6.26 4.02
CA VAL A 21 0.79 6.52 2.71
C VAL A 21 -0.24 5.43 2.37
N GLY A 22 0.09 4.16 2.61
CA GLY A 22 -0.83 3.04 2.41
C GLY A 22 -2.12 3.19 3.23
N ILE A 23 -2.01 3.54 4.52
CA ILE A 23 -3.16 3.80 5.39
C ILE A 23 -3.99 4.97 4.88
N ALA A 24 -3.34 6.08 4.48
CA ALA A 24 -4.03 7.25 3.96
C ALA A 24 -4.85 6.93 2.70
N ILE A 25 -4.29 6.13 1.79
CA ILE A 25 -4.98 5.69 0.57
C ILE A 25 -6.18 4.79 0.93
N LEU A 26 -6.02 3.84 1.86
CA LEU A 26 -7.12 2.97 2.30
C LEU A 26 -8.29 3.79 2.90
N LEU A 27 -7.98 4.78 3.73
CA LEU A 27 -9.00 5.68 4.30
C LEU A 27 -9.66 6.54 3.22
N ALA A 28 -8.91 7.00 2.22
CA ALA A 28 -9.47 7.74 1.08
C ALA A 28 -10.44 6.87 0.27
N VAL A 29 -10.09 5.62 -0.01
CA VAL A 29 -10.95 4.67 -0.72
C VAL A 29 -12.21 4.35 0.09
N ALA A 30 -12.08 4.14 1.40
CA ALA A 30 -13.23 3.90 2.28
C ALA A 30 -14.17 5.10 2.32
N ASN A 31 -13.63 6.33 2.41
CA ASN A 31 -14.41 7.56 2.36
C ASN A 31 -15.11 7.75 1.00
N TYR A 32 -14.42 7.48 -0.11
CA TYR A 32 -15.00 7.51 -1.44
C TYR A 32 -16.14 6.49 -1.59
N GLY A 33 -15.95 5.29 -1.04
CA GLY A 33 -16.91 4.20 -1.05
C GLY A 33 -18.09 4.35 -0.09
N LYS A 34 -18.07 5.33 0.82
CA LYS A 34 -19.08 5.50 1.89
C LYS A 34 -20.52 5.55 1.36
N ASN A 35 -20.73 6.15 0.19
CA ASN A 35 -22.05 6.34 -0.42
C ASN A 35 -22.39 5.25 -1.47
N THR A 36 -21.58 4.19 -1.56
CA THR A 36 -21.84 3.05 -2.45
C THR A 36 -22.63 1.95 -1.74
N SER A 37 -23.10 0.94 -2.47
CA SER A 37 -23.79 -0.22 -1.91
C SER A 37 -22.97 -1.01 -0.88
N LEU A 38 -21.64 -0.91 -0.95
CA LEU A 38 -20.72 -1.55 0.00
C LEU A 38 -20.53 -0.73 1.29
N GLY A 39 -20.84 0.56 1.25
CA GLY A 39 -20.56 1.50 2.35
C GLY A 39 -19.08 1.62 2.71
N TYR A 40 -18.79 2.33 3.79
CA TYR A 40 -17.41 2.63 4.20
C TYR A 40 -16.59 1.36 4.49
N PHE A 41 -17.11 0.47 5.34
CA PHE A 41 -16.40 -0.74 5.75
C PHE A 41 -16.29 -1.77 4.63
N GLY A 42 -17.32 -1.90 3.78
CA GLY A 42 -17.25 -2.81 2.64
C GLY A 42 -16.21 -2.36 1.62
N SER A 43 -16.12 -1.06 1.33
CA SER A 43 -15.08 -0.51 0.46
C SER A 43 -13.68 -0.62 1.06
N LEU A 44 -13.54 -0.43 2.37
CA LEU A 44 -12.26 -0.65 3.07
C LEU A 44 -11.80 -2.11 2.97
N LEU A 45 -12.68 -3.06 3.28
CA LEU A 45 -12.39 -4.49 3.17
C LEU A 45 -12.02 -4.88 1.73
N LEU A 46 -12.80 -4.41 0.76
CA LEU A 46 -12.52 -4.67 -0.65
C LEU A 46 -11.13 -4.15 -1.04
N ALA A 47 -10.74 -2.95 -0.61
CA ALA A 47 -9.43 -2.39 -0.89
C ALA A 47 -8.30 -3.23 -0.28
N ILE A 48 -8.45 -3.69 0.97
CA ILE A 48 -7.46 -4.53 1.65
C ILE A 48 -7.27 -5.86 0.92
N PHE A 49 -8.35 -6.52 0.49
CA PHE A 49 -8.26 -7.82 -0.17
C PHE A 49 -7.85 -7.74 -1.65
N THR A 50 -8.25 -6.69 -2.36
CA THR A 50 -7.95 -6.55 -3.80
C THR A 50 -6.55 -6.01 -4.06
N THR A 51 -5.98 -5.20 -3.15
CA THR A 51 -4.64 -4.60 -3.35
C THR A 51 -3.54 -5.64 -3.60
N PRO A 52 -3.39 -6.72 -2.79
CA PRO A 52 -2.40 -7.76 -3.06
C PRO A 52 -2.64 -8.50 -4.38
N LEU A 53 -3.92 -8.69 -4.73
CA LEU A 53 -4.33 -9.37 -5.96
C LEU A 53 -3.94 -8.55 -7.20
N ILE A 54 -4.18 -7.24 -7.16
CA ILE A 54 -3.80 -6.30 -8.22
C ILE A 54 -2.28 -6.23 -8.33
N ALA A 55 -1.56 -6.14 -7.20
CA ALA A 55 -0.10 -6.16 -7.20
C ALA A 55 0.45 -7.45 -7.84
N PHE A 56 -0.13 -8.60 -7.53
CA PHE A 56 0.21 -9.87 -8.16
C PHE A 56 0.01 -9.84 -9.68
N PHE A 57 -1.13 -9.35 -10.16
CA PHE A 57 -1.37 -9.23 -11.60
C PHE A 57 -0.42 -8.25 -12.29
N ILE A 58 -0.08 -7.13 -11.66
CA ILE A 58 0.91 -6.18 -12.19
C ILE A 58 2.27 -6.86 -12.34
N ILE A 59 2.72 -7.57 -11.31
CA ILE A 59 4.00 -8.30 -11.35
C ILE A 59 3.96 -9.37 -12.44
N LEU A 60 2.89 -10.15 -12.51
CA LEU A 60 2.75 -11.24 -13.50
C LEU A 60 2.76 -10.74 -14.94
N ILE A 61 2.11 -9.61 -15.21
CA ILE A 61 1.95 -9.05 -16.57
C ILE A 61 3.19 -8.27 -16.99
N PHE A 62 3.71 -7.40 -16.12
CA PHE A 62 4.75 -6.43 -16.48
C PHE A 62 6.16 -6.88 -16.10
N PHE A 63 6.29 -7.74 -15.09
CA PHE A 63 7.57 -8.28 -14.63
C PHE A 63 7.69 -9.75 -14.98
N LYS A 64 7.37 -10.09 -16.24
CA LYS A 64 7.73 -11.37 -16.82
C LYS A 64 9.25 -11.50 -16.70
N LYS A 65 9.69 -12.46 -15.89
CA LYS A 65 11.11 -12.77 -15.67
C LYS A 65 11.79 -13.01 -17.02
N ASP A 66 12.48 -12.00 -17.53
CA ASP A 66 13.53 -12.20 -18.52
C ASP A 66 14.55 -13.09 -17.83
N ARG A 67 14.77 -14.27 -18.44
CA ARG A 67 15.56 -15.34 -17.84
C ARG A 67 16.98 -14.90 -17.52
#